data_AF-A0A956A308-F1
#
_entry.id   AF-A0A956A308-F1
#
_cell.length_a   1.000
_cell.length_b   1.000
_cell.length_c   1.000
_cell.angle_alpha   90.00
_cell.angle_beta   90.00
_cell.angle_gamma   90.00
#
_symmetry.space_group_name_H-M   'P 1'
#
loop_
_entity.id
_entity.type
_entity.pdbx_description
1 polymer ?
#
loop_
_entity_poly.entity_id
_entity_poly.type
_entity_poly.pdbx_seq_one_letter_code
_entity_poly.pdbx_strand_id
1 'polypeptide(L)'
;MVGSHRNARGVPAIVTAGDRGAARGVYGESKVYLEVAGRPLVAHVVEQLQRVPEVSSVYVVGDPERLGAALGTEALRAKLAKPLVVVPQFENLYQNAWETYRRTLPGAPPEGRDPQTEADRDHQVLYLSGDLPFITPQEISEFVARAQATGCDYAIGLSRERSLSMFHPSRPGGDDGIDVTYFNLREDRLKQSNLHLAKPARILNRHYVQDMYEHRKQRELGAMIGLAWRLLTSEEGGGSIAFFFLLIVIGGWLDRHRLRRAADAVRSVVSIARVERAIARLMRTDVRLVVAETGGCAIDVDTEHEYDVIRAQYARLQAAAVARAAALEPGWRTQLAAEAGGSRAPEEGTP
;
A
#
# COMPACT_ATOMS: atom_id res chain seq x y z
N MET A 1 18.34 20.17 -27.18
CA MET A 1 18.27 21.04 -25.99
C MET A 1 17.45 20.32 -24.93
N VAL A 2 18.00 20.32 -23.72
CA VAL A 2 17.69 19.44 -22.59
C VAL A 2 16.29 19.71 -22.05
N GLY A 3 15.42 18.70 -22.12
CA GLY A 3 14.17 18.69 -21.38
C GLY A 3 14.47 18.56 -19.90
N SER A 4 14.09 19.60 -19.14
CA SER A 4 14.10 19.69 -17.68
C SER A 4 13.80 18.35 -17.00
N HIS A 5 14.85 17.66 -16.55
CA HIS A 5 14.76 16.67 -15.49
C HIS A 5 14.28 17.41 -14.24
N ARG A 6 12.99 17.30 -13.90
CA ARG A 6 12.56 17.57 -12.53
C ARG A 6 13.41 16.68 -11.63
N ASN A 7 14.30 17.32 -10.85
CA ASN A 7 15.23 16.72 -9.90
C ASN A 7 14.66 15.42 -9.31
N ALA A 8 15.18 14.27 -9.73
CA ALA A 8 14.85 12.96 -9.17
C ALA A 8 15.50 12.84 -7.79
N ARG A 9 14.99 13.57 -6.80
CA ARG A 9 15.24 13.24 -5.40
C ARG A 9 14.44 11.96 -5.14
N GLY A 10 15.13 10.86 -4.88
CA GLY A 10 14.47 9.60 -4.53
C GLY A 10 13.53 9.77 -3.33
N VAL A 11 12.54 8.91 -3.25
CA VAL A 11 11.45 8.96 -2.26
C VAL A 11 11.87 8.19 -1.00
N PRO A 12 11.79 8.78 0.20
CA PRO A 12 11.98 8.02 1.44
C PRO A 12 10.84 7.01 1.62
N ALA A 13 11.17 5.81 2.09
CA ALA A 13 10.21 4.79 2.44
C ALA A 13 10.00 4.73 3.97
N ILE A 14 8.76 4.64 4.42
CA ILE A 14 8.37 4.48 5.83
C ILE A 14 7.66 3.14 6.00
N VAL A 15 8.34 2.22 6.69
CA VAL A 15 7.84 0.89 7.03
C VAL A 15 7.20 0.94 8.41
N THR A 16 5.91 0.62 8.48
CA THR A 16 5.18 0.54 9.76
C THR A 16 5.37 -0.85 10.38
N ALA A 17 6.04 -0.88 11.53
CA ALA A 17 6.41 -2.08 12.28
C ALA A 17 6.03 -1.97 13.78
N GLY A 18 5.00 -1.19 14.07
CA GLY A 18 4.50 -1.01 15.43
C GLY A 18 3.75 -2.24 15.94
N ASP A 19 3.96 -2.58 17.20
CA ASP A 19 3.36 -3.73 17.88
C ASP A 19 2.45 -3.34 19.06
N ARG A 20 2.40 -2.05 19.44
CA ARG A 20 1.47 -1.51 20.44
C ARG A 20 0.03 -1.33 19.91
N GLY A 21 -0.94 -1.42 20.83
CA GLY A 21 -2.37 -1.18 20.58
C GLY A 21 -3.14 -2.46 20.21
N ALA A 22 -4.20 -2.33 19.39
CA ALA A 22 -5.03 -3.46 18.93
C ALA A 22 -4.35 -4.35 17.86
N ALA A 23 -3.02 -4.48 17.87
CA ALA A 23 -2.29 -5.36 16.96
C ALA A 23 -2.53 -6.81 17.38
N ARG A 24 -3.33 -7.55 16.61
CA ARG A 24 -3.55 -8.98 16.88
C ARG A 24 -2.28 -9.73 16.51
N GLY A 25 -1.66 -10.36 17.51
CA GLY A 25 -0.53 -11.25 17.28
C GLY A 25 -0.96 -12.51 16.55
N VAL A 26 -0.01 -13.08 15.83
CA VAL A 26 -0.10 -14.42 15.22
C VAL A 26 0.82 -15.30 16.05
N TYR A 27 0.29 -16.37 16.65
CA TYR A 27 1.01 -17.13 17.69
C TYR A 27 1.51 -16.27 18.87
N GLY A 28 0.76 -15.22 19.21
CA GLY A 28 1.15 -14.28 20.28
C GLY A 28 2.28 -13.32 19.93
N GLU A 29 2.80 -13.37 18.70
CA GLU A 29 3.87 -12.51 18.21
C GLU A 29 3.34 -11.47 17.22
N SER A 30 3.92 -10.26 17.25
CA SER A 30 3.63 -9.24 16.25
C SER A 30 4.13 -9.68 14.88
N LYS A 31 3.25 -9.53 13.89
CA LYS A 31 3.40 -10.05 12.53
C LYS A 31 4.75 -9.71 11.89
N VAL A 32 5.20 -8.47 12.07
CA VAL A 32 6.45 -7.96 11.47
C VAL A 32 7.71 -8.67 11.97
N TYR A 33 7.65 -9.33 13.13
CA TYR A 33 8.74 -10.10 13.72
C TYR A 33 8.65 -11.61 13.46
N LEU A 34 7.56 -12.09 12.86
CA LEU A 34 7.45 -13.49 12.45
C LEU A 34 8.58 -13.86 11.51
N GLU A 35 9.12 -15.07 11.67
CA GLU A 35 10.26 -15.53 10.90
C GLU A 35 9.84 -16.38 9.71
N VAL A 36 10.36 -16.00 8.54
CA VAL A 36 10.23 -16.81 7.32
C VAL A 36 11.60 -16.97 6.71
N ALA A 37 11.98 -18.20 6.34
CA ALA A 37 13.32 -18.53 5.87
C ALA A 37 14.45 -17.98 6.79
N GLY A 38 14.26 -18.13 8.11
CA GLY A 38 15.24 -17.77 9.14
C GLY A 38 15.43 -16.27 9.36
N ARG A 39 14.48 -15.43 8.92
CA ARG A 39 14.56 -13.96 9.07
C ARG A 39 13.20 -13.36 9.39
N PRO A 40 13.13 -12.33 10.25
CA PRO A 40 11.91 -11.57 10.50
C PRO A 40 11.33 -10.94 9.23
N LEU A 41 9.99 -10.90 9.09
CA LEU A 41 9.32 -10.27 7.94
C LEU A 41 9.79 -8.85 7.66
N VAL A 42 9.98 -8.03 8.70
CA VAL A 42 10.48 -6.66 8.55
C VAL A 42 11.86 -6.60 7.90
N ALA A 43 12.73 -7.58 8.15
CA ALA A 43 14.04 -7.66 7.52
C ALA A 43 13.94 -7.99 6.02
N HIS A 44 12.97 -8.83 5.62
CA HIS A 44 12.69 -9.09 4.20
C HIS A 44 12.25 -7.82 3.48
N VAL A 45 11.33 -7.05 4.08
CA VAL A 45 10.83 -5.78 3.52
C VAL A 45 11.97 -4.76 3.37
N VAL A 46 12.76 -4.57 4.43
CA VAL A 46 13.90 -3.64 4.40
C VAL A 46 14.91 -4.05 3.33
N GLU A 47 15.27 -5.33 3.21
CA GLU A 47 16.20 -5.80 2.18
C GLU A 47 15.70 -5.48 0.76
N GLN A 48 14.41 -5.61 0.48
CA GLN A 48 13.90 -5.28 -0.86
C GLN A 48 13.90 -3.77 -1.12
N LEU A 49 13.52 -2.93 -0.16
CA LEU A 49 13.56 -1.47 -0.30
C LEU A 49 14.97 -0.94 -0.59
N GLN A 50 16.00 -1.60 -0.06
CA GLN A 50 17.40 -1.27 -0.35
C GLN A 50 17.75 -1.44 -1.84
N ARG A 51 16.98 -2.24 -2.59
CA ARG A 51 17.20 -2.52 -4.02
C ARG A 51 16.34 -1.68 -4.97
N VAL A 52 15.35 -0.95 -4.48
CA VAL A 52 14.42 -0.14 -5.31
C VAL A 52 15.07 1.17 -5.76
N PRO A 53 15.36 1.42 -7.04
CA PRO A 53 16.10 2.62 -7.46
C PRO A 53 15.48 3.95 -7.02
N GLU A 54 14.14 4.02 -6.98
CA GLU A 54 13.39 5.21 -6.62
C GLU A 54 13.43 5.53 -5.11
N VAL A 55 13.76 4.56 -4.26
CA VAL A 55 13.81 4.76 -2.80
C VAL A 55 15.15 5.37 -2.40
N SER A 56 15.14 6.51 -1.69
CA SER A 56 16.36 7.21 -1.25
C SER A 56 16.85 6.80 0.14
N SER A 57 15.93 6.49 1.04
CA SER A 57 16.21 6.08 2.42
C SER A 57 15.05 5.25 2.97
N VAL A 58 15.31 4.48 4.02
CA VAL A 58 14.33 3.61 4.67
C VAL A 58 14.22 3.97 6.14
N TYR A 59 13.00 4.29 6.57
CA TYR A 59 12.65 4.53 7.96
C TYR A 59 11.76 3.38 8.42
N VAL A 60 12.06 2.80 9.58
CA VAL A 60 11.26 1.73 10.17
C VAL A 60 10.76 2.19 11.53
N VAL A 61 9.44 2.34 11.65
CA VAL A 61 8.80 2.81 12.89
C VAL A 61 8.26 1.65 13.70
N GLY A 62 8.75 1.48 14.92
CA GLY A 62 8.42 0.33 15.79
C GLY A 62 9.17 0.37 17.11
N ASP A 63 9.21 -0.76 17.82
CA ASP A 63 10.00 -0.90 19.04
C ASP A 63 11.51 -0.87 18.71
N PRO A 64 12.30 0.09 19.23
CA PRO A 64 13.70 0.24 18.85
C PRO A 64 14.59 -0.95 19.21
N GLU A 65 14.35 -1.62 20.35
CA GLU A 65 15.17 -2.74 20.79
C GLU A 65 14.90 -3.96 19.91
N ARG A 66 13.63 -4.27 19.69
CA ARG A 66 13.22 -5.38 18.83
C ARG A 66 13.63 -5.17 17.38
N LEU A 67 13.45 -3.96 16.85
CA LEU A 67 13.94 -3.59 15.52
C LEU A 67 15.47 -3.63 15.44
N GLY A 68 16.15 -3.20 16.50
CA GLY A 68 17.61 -3.32 16.62
C GLY A 68 18.09 -4.76 16.47
N ALA A 69 17.42 -5.70 17.15
CA ALA A 69 17.70 -7.13 17.02
C ALA A 69 17.38 -7.67 15.62
N ALA A 70 16.17 -7.39 15.10
CA ALA A 70 15.71 -7.90 13.80
C ALA A 70 16.52 -7.37 12.61
N LEU A 71 16.93 -6.10 12.67
CA LEU A 71 17.67 -5.41 11.60
C LEU A 71 19.18 -5.34 11.84
N GLY A 72 19.64 -5.84 12.99
CA GLY A 72 21.04 -5.80 13.43
C GLY A 72 21.92 -6.91 12.88
N THR A 73 21.35 -7.93 12.22
CA THR A 73 22.10 -9.09 11.73
C THR A 73 23.16 -8.68 10.70
N GLU A 74 24.37 -9.27 10.80
CA GLU A 74 25.48 -8.99 9.89
C GLU A 74 25.09 -9.24 8.42
N ALA A 75 24.35 -10.31 8.17
CA ALA A 75 23.87 -10.66 6.84
C ALA A 75 22.95 -9.60 6.22
N LEU A 76 22.12 -8.90 7.01
CA LEU A 76 21.31 -7.79 6.50
C LEU A 76 22.16 -6.53 6.36
N ARG A 77 23.01 -6.23 7.35
CA ARG A 77 23.88 -5.04 7.34
C ARG A 77 24.80 -5.00 6.12
N ALA A 78 25.34 -6.15 5.72
CA ALA A 78 26.16 -6.28 4.51
C ALA A 78 25.42 -5.98 3.19
N LYS A 79 24.08 -5.99 3.20
CA LYS A 79 23.23 -5.73 2.02
C LYS A 79 22.65 -4.31 2.00
N LEU A 80 22.85 -3.50 3.04
CA LEU A 80 22.32 -2.14 3.08
C LEU A 80 23.13 -1.25 2.13
N ALA A 81 22.45 -0.59 1.22
CA ALA A 81 23.04 0.34 0.25
C ALA A 81 22.58 1.80 0.49
N LYS A 82 21.59 2.00 1.36
CA LYS A 82 20.90 3.27 1.59
C LYS A 82 20.72 3.51 3.08
N PRO A 83 20.55 4.77 3.52
CA PRO A 83 20.29 5.08 4.92
C PRO A 83 19.11 4.27 5.47
N LEU A 84 19.32 3.62 6.62
CA LEU A 84 18.30 2.91 7.38
C LEU A 84 18.18 3.57 8.76
N VAL A 85 17.00 4.10 9.07
CA VAL A 85 16.73 4.84 10.31
C VAL A 85 15.63 4.11 11.08
N VAL A 86 15.93 3.70 12.32
CA VAL A 86 14.92 3.19 13.24
C VAL A 86 14.27 4.36 13.97
N VAL A 87 12.95 4.38 13.97
CA VAL A 87 12.13 5.42 14.59
C VAL A 87 11.31 4.77 15.72
N PRO A 88 11.36 5.30 16.95
CA PRO A 88 10.51 4.80 18.03
C PRO A 88 9.02 4.90 17.67
N GLN A 89 8.27 3.86 18.03
CA GLN A 89 6.82 3.81 17.83
C GLN A 89 6.08 4.91 18.63
N PHE A 90 5.08 5.51 17.97
CA PHE A 90 4.11 6.46 18.51
C PHE A 90 2.76 5.80 18.84
N GLU A 91 1.80 6.58 19.32
CA GLU A 91 0.55 6.06 19.92
C GLU A 91 -0.31 5.27 18.91
N ASN A 92 -0.28 5.66 17.64
CA ASN A 92 -1.15 5.10 16.61
C ASN A 92 -0.53 5.15 15.21
N LEU A 93 -1.23 4.54 14.24
CA LEU A 93 -0.75 4.43 12.85
C LEU A 93 -0.56 5.82 12.22
N TYR A 94 -1.50 6.74 12.47
CA TYR A 94 -1.42 8.10 11.95
C TYR A 94 -0.17 8.83 12.48
N GLN A 95 0.08 8.79 13.79
CA GLN A 95 1.27 9.41 14.38
C GLN A 95 2.55 8.75 13.88
N ASN A 96 2.59 7.42 13.78
CA ASN A 96 3.72 6.69 13.18
C ASN A 96 4.05 7.21 11.78
N ALA A 97 3.03 7.44 10.95
CA ALA A 97 3.19 7.96 9.60
C ALA A 97 3.61 9.45 9.57
N TRP A 98 2.95 10.28 10.38
CA TRP A 98 3.15 11.73 10.39
C TRP A 98 4.48 12.15 11.02
N GLU A 99 4.79 11.62 12.21
CA GLU A 99 6.02 11.95 12.93
C GLU A 99 7.26 11.45 12.19
N THR A 100 7.16 10.29 11.55
CA THR A 100 8.25 9.80 10.71
C THR A 100 8.40 10.65 9.44
N TYR A 101 7.31 11.09 8.81
CA TYR A 101 7.36 12.03 7.68
C TYR A 101 8.08 13.34 8.04
N ARG A 102 7.80 13.91 9.22
CA ARG A 102 8.47 15.14 9.70
C ARG A 102 9.99 15.01 9.76
N ARG A 103 10.52 13.78 9.94
CA ARG A 103 11.95 13.44 9.96
C ARG A 103 12.54 13.17 8.58
N THR A 104 11.69 12.96 7.57
CA THR A 104 12.12 12.79 6.17
C THR A 104 12.35 14.11 5.44
N LEU A 105 11.77 15.21 5.97
CA LEU A 105 11.88 16.52 5.33
C LEU A 105 13.34 16.97 5.22
N PRO A 106 13.74 17.60 4.08
CA PRO A 106 15.10 18.10 3.92
C PRO A 106 15.51 19.06 5.03
N GLY A 107 16.66 18.82 5.66
CA GLY A 107 17.16 19.62 6.78
C GLY A 107 16.37 19.46 8.08
N ALA A 108 15.50 18.46 8.20
CA ALA A 108 14.84 18.14 9.46
C ALA A 108 15.88 17.65 10.49
N PRO A 109 15.75 18.06 11.77
CA PRO A 109 16.50 17.45 12.86
C PRO A 109 16.00 16.03 13.13
N PRO A 110 16.72 15.21 13.93
CA PRO A 110 16.29 13.85 14.29
C PRO A 110 14.88 13.76 14.87
N GLU A 111 14.43 14.80 15.57
CA GLU A 111 13.09 14.90 16.16
C GLU A 111 12.01 15.15 15.10
N GLY A 112 12.41 15.66 13.93
CA GLY A 112 11.53 16.08 12.84
C GLY A 112 11.11 17.55 12.93
N ARG A 113 10.61 18.10 11.83
CA ARG A 113 10.02 19.44 11.77
C ARG A 113 8.72 19.42 10.99
N ASP A 114 7.89 20.44 11.19
CA ASP A 114 6.70 20.60 10.38
C ASP A 114 7.03 21.14 8.98
N PRO A 115 6.21 20.81 7.97
CA PRO A 115 6.35 21.36 6.63
C PRO A 115 6.07 22.87 6.65
N GLN A 116 7.03 23.67 6.19
CA GLN A 116 6.96 25.14 6.22
C GLN A 116 6.93 25.73 4.80
N THR A 117 7.46 25.00 3.83
CA THR A 117 7.56 25.45 2.43
C THR A 117 6.65 24.65 1.50
N GLU A 118 6.40 25.17 0.30
CA GLU A 118 5.66 24.43 -0.73
C GLU A 118 6.42 23.16 -1.16
N ALA A 119 7.75 23.22 -1.17
CA ALA A 119 8.60 22.05 -1.42
C ALA A 119 8.47 20.98 -0.33
N ASP A 120 8.29 21.38 0.94
CA ASP A 120 7.96 20.43 2.00
C ASP A 120 6.59 19.83 1.79
N ARG A 121 5.60 20.64 1.37
CA ARG A 121 4.24 20.14 1.10
C ARG A 121 4.21 19.13 -0.03
N ASP A 122 5.08 19.29 -1.03
CA ASP A 122 5.24 18.36 -2.14
C ASP A 122 6.20 17.20 -1.86
N HIS A 123 6.74 17.11 -0.63
CA HIS A 123 7.63 16.01 -0.26
C HIS A 123 6.84 14.69 -0.22
N GLN A 124 7.15 13.81 -1.16
CA GLN A 124 6.52 12.50 -1.28
C GLN A 124 7.19 11.48 -0.36
N VAL A 125 6.39 10.56 0.14
CA VAL A 125 6.82 9.42 0.94
C VAL A 125 6.11 8.15 0.48
N LEU A 126 6.86 7.05 0.41
CA LEU A 126 6.31 5.71 0.22
C LEU A 126 6.04 5.07 1.58
N TYR A 127 4.78 4.79 1.90
CA TYR A 127 4.37 4.03 3.08
C TYR A 127 4.08 2.58 2.73
N LEU A 128 4.50 1.68 3.62
CA LEU A 128 4.19 0.26 3.55
C LEU A 128 4.26 -0.43 4.92
N SER A 129 3.64 -1.61 5.04
CA SER A 129 3.73 -2.44 6.24
C SER A 129 5.00 -3.30 6.26
N GLY A 130 5.42 -3.71 7.45
CA GLY A 130 6.61 -4.56 7.66
C GLY A 130 6.37 -6.07 7.53
N ASP A 131 5.16 -6.52 7.18
CA ASP A 131 4.72 -7.92 7.18
C ASP A 131 4.46 -8.48 5.78
N LEU A 132 5.23 -8.03 4.78
CA LEU A 132 5.07 -8.37 3.36
C LEU A 132 6.11 -9.42 2.93
N PRO A 133 5.83 -10.73 3.03
CA PRO A 133 6.81 -11.79 2.72
C PRO A 133 7.22 -11.83 1.25
N PHE A 134 6.30 -11.48 0.34
CA PHE A 134 6.47 -11.67 -1.11
C PHE A 134 6.76 -10.40 -1.89
N ILE A 135 7.11 -9.32 -1.18
CA ILE A 135 7.46 -8.04 -1.79
C ILE A 135 8.67 -8.20 -2.73
N THR A 136 8.62 -7.49 -3.86
CA THR A 136 9.73 -7.46 -4.83
C THR A 136 10.12 -6.01 -5.16
N PRO A 137 11.41 -5.73 -5.44
CA PRO A 137 11.84 -4.38 -5.80
C PRO A 137 11.15 -3.87 -7.06
N GLN A 138 10.94 -4.74 -8.06
CA GLN A 138 10.29 -4.39 -9.32
C GLN A 138 8.82 -3.99 -9.13
N GLU A 139 8.08 -4.64 -8.23
CA GLU A 139 6.70 -4.27 -7.93
C GLU A 139 6.62 -2.90 -7.25
N ILE A 140 7.55 -2.60 -6.34
CA ILE A 140 7.63 -1.28 -5.71
C ILE A 140 7.98 -0.22 -6.76
N SER A 141 8.97 -0.48 -7.62
CA SER A 141 9.34 0.44 -8.71
C SER A 141 8.19 0.67 -9.68
N GLU A 142 7.46 -0.38 -10.08
CA GLU A 142 6.25 -0.24 -10.91
C GLU A 142 5.24 0.68 -10.25
N PHE A 143 4.91 0.43 -8.98
CA PHE A 143 3.94 1.23 -8.24
C PHE A 143 4.39 2.69 -8.13
N VAL A 144 5.63 2.95 -7.71
CA VAL A 144 6.14 4.32 -7.54
C VAL A 144 6.14 5.06 -8.86
N ALA A 145 6.63 4.45 -9.94
CA ALA A 145 6.67 5.08 -11.26
C ALA A 145 5.25 5.39 -11.79
N ARG A 146 4.31 4.45 -11.69
CA ARG A 146 2.91 4.67 -12.08
C ARG A 146 2.25 5.74 -11.21
N ALA A 147 2.46 5.70 -9.90
CA ALA A 147 1.90 6.67 -8.96
C ALA A 147 2.41 8.09 -9.24
N GLN A 148 3.72 8.26 -9.45
CA GLN A 148 4.29 9.55 -9.81
C GLN A 148 3.79 10.07 -11.15
N ALA A 149 3.58 9.19 -12.14
CA ALA A 149 3.03 9.56 -13.44
C ALA A 149 1.61 10.15 -13.36
N THR A 150 0.83 9.79 -12.33
CA THR A 150 -0.50 10.37 -12.11
C THR A 150 -0.47 11.83 -11.67
N GLY A 151 0.64 12.29 -11.07
CA GLY A 151 0.78 13.64 -10.51
C GLY A 151 -0.05 13.91 -9.24
N CYS A 152 -0.78 12.93 -8.70
CA CYS A 152 -1.67 13.12 -7.57
C CYS A 152 -0.94 13.34 -6.24
N ASP A 153 -1.69 13.74 -5.22
CA ASP A 153 -1.18 13.93 -3.87
C ASP A 153 -1.15 12.63 -3.06
N TYR A 154 -2.01 11.68 -3.39
CA TYR A 154 -2.07 10.38 -2.71
C TYR A 154 -2.44 9.24 -3.67
N ALA A 155 -1.53 8.28 -3.85
CA ALA A 155 -1.74 7.07 -4.60
C ALA A 155 -1.85 5.86 -3.67
N ILE A 156 -2.86 5.02 -3.90
CA ILE A 156 -3.12 3.78 -3.16
C ILE A 156 -2.91 2.61 -4.12
N GLY A 157 -2.03 1.68 -3.75
CA GLY A 157 -1.70 0.54 -4.59
C GLY A 157 -2.79 -0.54 -4.53
N LEU A 158 -3.10 -1.15 -5.67
CA LEU A 158 -4.02 -2.27 -5.82
C LEU A 158 -3.36 -3.42 -6.57
N SER A 159 -3.86 -4.64 -6.35
CA SER A 159 -3.49 -5.84 -7.10
C SER A 159 -4.74 -6.53 -7.62
N ARG A 160 -4.65 -7.08 -8.84
CA ARG A 160 -5.76 -7.79 -9.48
C ARG A 160 -5.86 -9.23 -9.00
N GLU A 161 -7.06 -9.81 -9.04
CA GLU A 161 -7.29 -11.24 -8.77
C GLU A 161 -6.34 -12.14 -9.57
N ARG A 162 -6.14 -11.84 -10.86
CA ARG A 162 -5.20 -12.60 -11.71
C ARG A 162 -3.76 -12.59 -11.21
N SER A 163 -3.31 -11.49 -10.61
CA SER A 163 -1.97 -11.35 -10.04
C SER A 163 -1.81 -12.16 -8.76
N LEU A 164 -2.90 -12.38 -8.03
CA LEU A 164 -2.91 -13.10 -6.75
C LEU A 164 -3.20 -14.59 -6.89
N SER A 165 -3.57 -15.05 -8.10
CA SER A 165 -3.90 -16.45 -8.40
C SER A 165 -2.85 -17.46 -7.94
N MET A 166 -1.56 -17.10 -7.96
CA MET A 166 -0.47 -17.98 -7.52
C MET A 166 -0.44 -18.25 -6.00
N PHE A 167 -1.11 -17.41 -5.22
CA PHE A 167 -1.24 -17.55 -3.77
C PHE A 167 -2.50 -18.31 -3.37
N HIS A 168 -3.48 -18.46 -4.26
CA HIS A 168 -4.74 -19.10 -3.93
C HIS A 168 -4.57 -20.59 -3.63
N PRO A 169 -5.42 -21.15 -2.75
CA PRO A 169 -5.51 -22.59 -2.55
C PRO A 169 -5.77 -23.33 -3.87
N SER A 170 -5.19 -24.52 -4.06
CA SER A 170 -5.38 -25.31 -5.29
C SER A 170 -6.83 -25.76 -5.47
N ARG A 171 -7.58 -25.84 -4.36
CA ARG A 171 -9.01 -26.14 -4.33
C ARG A 171 -9.74 -25.18 -3.38
N PRO A 172 -11.02 -24.85 -3.63
CA PRO A 172 -11.79 -23.99 -2.74
C PRO A 172 -11.86 -24.57 -1.31
N GLY A 173 -11.43 -23.79 -0.31
CA GLY A 173 -11.33 -24.23 1.09
C GLY A 173 -10.20 -25.23 1.33
N GLY A 174 -9.17 -25.24 0.48
CA GLY A 174 -7.92 -25.95 0.73
C GLY A 174 -7.02 -25.16 1.68
N ASP A 175 -6.23 -25.89 2.46
CA ASP A 175 -5.29 -25.34 3.44
C ASP A 175 -3.89 -25.11 2.83
N ASP A 176 -3.78 -25.16 1.49
CA ASP A 176 -2.54 -25.12 0.73
C ASP A 176 -2.28 -23.76 0.05
N GLY A 177 -3.03 -22.72 0.43
CA GLY A 177 -2.91 -21.37 -0.11
C GLY A 177 -3.55 -20.33 0.80
N ILE A 178 -3.60 -19.10 0.32
CA ILE A 178 -4.10 -17.91 1.03
C ILE A 178 -5.42 -17.50 0.40
N ASP A 179 -6.50 -17.48 1.20
CA ASP A 179 -7.79 -16.97 0.74
C ASP A 179 -7.80 -15.44 0.79
N VAL A 180 -8.11 -14.82 -0.35
CA VAL A 180 -8.00 -13.39 -0.54
C VAL A 180 -9.39 -12.76 -0.66
N THR A 181 -9.65 -11.74 0.14
CA THR A 181 -10.88 -10.93 0.00
C THR A 181 -10.68 -9.82 -1.03
N TYR A 182 -11.60 -9.77 -2.01
CA TYR A 182 -11.60 -8.79 -3.09
C TYR A 182 -12.63 -7.67 -2.90
N PHE A 183 -12.24 -6.46 -3.32
CA PHE A 183 -13.15 -5.39 -3.69
C PHE A 183 -13.61 -5.64 -5.12
N ASN A 184 -14.91 -5.86 -5.29
CA ASN A 184 -15.51 -6.07 -6.58
C ASN A 184 -15.90 -4.71 -7.19
N LEU A 185 -15.10 -4.23 -8.14
CA LEU A 185 -15.38 -3.01 -8.91
C LEU A 185 -15.74 -3.36 -10.35
N ARG A 186 -16.33 -2.41 -11.07
CA ARG A 186 -16.71 -2.57 -12.49
C ARG A 186 -15.52 -2.98 -13.35
N GLU A 187 -14.37 -2.34 -13.12
CA GLU A 187 -13.16 -2.55 -13.92
C GLU A 187 -12.50 -3.90 -13.64
N ASP A 188 -12.45 -4.35 -12.39
CA ASP A 188 -11.83 -5.62 -12.00
C ASP A 188 -12.18 -6.03 -10.56
N ARG A 189 -11.75 -7.24 -10.16
CA ARG A 189 -11.64 -7.66 -8.77
C ARG A 189 -10.25 -7.31 -8.24
N LEU A 190 -10.23 -6.49 -7.20
CA LEU A 190 -8.99 -5.85 -6.74
C LEU A 190 -8.82 -6.10 -5.24
N LYS A 191 -7.60 -6.35 -4.79
CA LYS A 191 -7.22 -6.25 -3.38
C LYS A 191 -6.34 -5.01 -3.21
N GLN A 192 -6.58 -4.29 -2.13
CA GLN A 192 -5.69 -3.20 -1.74
C GLN A 192 -4.31 -3.78 -1.38
N SER A 193 -3.27 -3.25 -2.01
CA SER A 193 -1.89 -3.54 -1.62
C SER A 193 -1.50 -2.74 -0.39
N ASN A 194 -0.41 -3.11 0.25
CA ASN A 194 0.15 -2.33 1.35
C ASN A 194 1.04 -1.17 0.88
N LEU A 195 1.00 -0.78 -0.40
CA LEU A 195 1.77 0.35 -0.93
C LEU A 195 0.93 1.63 -1.02
N HIS A 196 1.49 2.71 -0.51
CA HIS A 196 0.88 4.04 -0.49
C HIS A 196 1.95 5.09 -0.81
N LEU A 197 1.77 5.88 -1.87
CA LEU A 197 2.67 7.01 -2.16
C LEU A 197 1.90 8.30 -1.90
N ALA A 198 2.34 9.10 -0.93
CA ALA A 198 1.59 10.28 -0.51
C ALA A 198 2.49 11.50 -0.38
N LYS A 199 1.89 12.69 -0.51
CA LYS A 199 2.38 13.98 -0.04
C LYS A 199 1.61 14.30 1.25
N PRO A 200 2.11 13.88 2.44
CA PRO A 200 1.29 13.89 3.66
C PRO A 200 0.74 15.27 4.04
N ALA A 201 1.52 16.31 3.76
CA ALA A 201 1.16 17.70 4.04
C ALA A 201 0.10 18.28 3.08
N ARG A 202 -0.24 17.59 1.98
CA ARG A 202 -1.37 17.94 1.08
C ARG A 202 -2.69 17.30 1.48
N ILE A 203 -2.66 16.35 2.42
CA ILE A 203 -3.87 15.66 2.89
C ILE A 203 -4.48 16.48 4.04
N LEU A 204 -5.56 17.20 3.74
CA LEU A 204 -6.21 18.10 4.71
C LEU A 204 -6.87 17.31 5.84
N ASN A 205 -7.74 16.36 5.51
CA ASN A 205 -8.49 15.57 6.50
C ASN A 205 -7.74 14.29 6.91
N ARG A 206 -6.43 14.40 7.13
CA ARG A 206 -5.54 13.27 7.44
C ARG A 206 -5.89 12.50 8.72
N HIS A 207 -6.64 13.10 9.64
CA HIS A 207 -7.11 12.44 10.86
C HIS A 207 -8.09 11.28 10.58
N TYR A 208 -8.83 11.31 9.46
CA TYR A 208 -9.67 10.17 9.06
C TYR A 208 -8.89 8.89 8.75
N VAL A 209 -7.57 8.98 8.52
CA VAL A 209 -6.73 7.79 8.31
C VAL A 209 -6.75 6.88 9.54
N GLN A 210 -6.73 7.46 10.75
CA GLN A 210 -6.83 6.69 11.99
C GLN A 210 -8.23 6.08 12.14
N ASP A 211 -9.28 6.88 11.98
CA ASP A 211 -10.68 6.43 12.09
C ASP A 211 -10.95 5.26 11.12
N MET A 212 -10.51 5.36 9.86
CA MET A 212 -10.64 4.27 8.88
C MET A 212 -9.86 3.01 9.30
N TYR A 213 -8.67 3.16 9.88
CA TYR A 213 -7.84 2.02 10.31
C TYR A 213 -8.43 1.29 11.52
N GLU A 214 -8.97 2.03 12.50
CA GLU A 214 -9.67 1.45 13.66
C GLU A 214 -10.92 0.68 13.22
N HIS A 215 -11.70 1.25 12.30
CA HIS A 215 -12.88 0.59 11.73
C HIS A 215 -12.53 -0.62 10.86
N ARG A 216 -11.37 -0.66 10.17
CA ARG A 216 -10.89 -1.85 9.42
C ARG A 216 -10.73 -3.09 10.31
N LYS A 217 -10.35 -2.91 11.59
CA LYS A 217 -10.15 -4.02 12.53
C LYS A 217 -11.45 -4.54 13.13
N GLN A 218 -12.48 -3.70 13.20
CA GLN A 218 -13.80 -4.08 13.69
C GLN A 218 -14.61 -4.70 12.56
N ARG A 219 -14.47 -6.03 12.37
CA ARG A 219 -15.33 -6.84 11.48
C ARG A 219 -16.78 -6.96 11.97
N GLU A 220 -17.33 -5.91 12.56
CA GLU A 220 -18.71 -5.87 13.02
C GLU A 220 -19.53 -4.98 12.08
N LEU A 221 -20.68 -5.49 11.63
CA LEU A 221 -21.66 -4.75 10.84
C LEU A 221 -21.97 -3.35 11.42
N GLY A 222 -21.85 -3.19 12.75
CA GLY A 222 -22.00 -1.90 13.44
C GLY A 222 -20.96 -0.84 13.06
N ALA A 223 -19.70 -1.20 12.84
CA ALA A 223 -18.65 -0.26 12.41
C ALA A 223 -18.84 0.19 10.95
N MET A 224 -19.32 -0.73 10.10
CA MET A 224 -19.70 -0.40 8.72
C MET A 224 -20.93 0.52 8.67
N ILE A 225 -21.93 0.29 9.54
CA ILE A 225 -23.09 1.17 9.69
C ILE A 225 -22.68 2.53 10.27
N GLY A 226 -21.76 2.56 11.25
CA GLY A 226 -21.24 3.80 11.83
C GLY A 226 -20.45 4.65 10.84
N LEU A 227 -19.58 4.03 10.03
CA LEU A 227 -18.85 4.70 8.96
C LEU A 227 -19.82 5.24 7.90
N ALA A 228 -20.79 4.42 7.46
CA ALA A 228 -21.82 4.85 6.52
C ALA A 228 -22.68 6.00 7.08
N TRP A 229 -23.08 5.95 8.36
CA TRP A 229 -23.85 6.99 9.03
C TRP A 229 -23.06 8.30 9.20
N ARG A 230 -21.77 8.20 9.53
CA ARG A 230 -20.89 9.36 9.60
C ARG A 230 -20.71 9.99 8.22
N LEU A 231 -20.44 9.19 7.19
CA LEU A 231 -20.35 9.66 5.81
C LEU A 231 -21.67 10.27 5.30
N LEU A 232 -22.83 9.74 5.72
CA LEU A 232 -24.15 10.30 5.42
C LEU A 232 -24.37 11.68 6.06
N THR A 233 -23.83 11.90 7.26
CA THR A 233 -24.09 13.10 8.07
C THR A 233 -23.00 14.15 7.99
N SER A 234 -21.78 13.81 7.57
CA SER A 234 -20.61 14.70 7.67
C SER A 234 -20.21 15.44 6.39
N GLU A 235 -20.70 15.06 5.21
CA GLU A 235 -20.20 15.60 3.93
C GLU A 235 -21.31 15.84 2.88
N GLU A 236 -21.16 16.88 2.05
CA GLU A 236 -22.03 17.11 0.89
C GLU A 236 -21.96 15.92 -0.09
N GLY A 237 -23.10 15.27 -0.33
CA GLY A 237 -23.18 14.05 -1.15
C GLY A 237 -22.93 12.74 -0.39
N GLY A 238 -22.94 12.77 0.94
CA GLY A 238 -22.81 11.60 1.83
C GLY A 238 -23.72 10.41 1.47
N GLY A 239 -24.95 10.69 1.03
CA GLY A 239 -25.91 9.70 0.52
C GLY A 239 -25.35 8.81 -0.60
N SER A 240 -24.70 9.44 -1.58
CA SER A 240 -24.11 8.71 -2.71
C SER A 240 -22.90 7.88 -2.26
N ILE A 241 -22.07 8.43 -1.36
CA ILE A 241 -20.87 7.74 -0.84
C ILE A 241 -21.30 6.49 -0.05
N ALA A 242 -22.27 6.63 0.85
CA ALA A 242 -22.80 5.53 1.64
C ALA A 242 -23.45 4.45 0.76
N PHE A 243 -24.18 4.84 -0.28
CA PHE A 243 -24.74 3.90 -1.26
C PHE A 243 -23.65 3.09 -1.96
N PHE A 244 -22.59 3.72 -2.48
CA PHE A 244 -21.49 2.99 -3.13
C PHE A 244 -20.73 2.10 -2.14
N PHE A 245 -20.52 2.57 -0.91
CA PHE A 245 -19.91 1.75 0.15
C PHE A 245 -20.74 0.49 0.43
N LEU A 246 -22.07 0.63 0.53
CA LEU A 246 -22.97 -0.51 0.70
C LEU A 246 -22.88 -1.49 -0.48
N LEU A 247 -22.83 -1.00 -1.72
CA LEU A 247 -22.66 -1.87 -2.90
C LEU A 247 -21.33 -2.63 -2.87
N ILE A 248 -20.23 -2.01 -2.42
CA ILE A 248 -18.93 -2.69 -2.26
C ILE A 248 -19.04 -3.81 -1.23
N VAL A 249 -19.66 -3.54 -0.08
CA VAL A 249 -19.86 -4.54 0.99
C VAL A 249 -20.75 -5.70 0.52
N ILE A 250 -21.87 -5.39 -0.14
CA ILE A 250 -22.78 -6.39 -0.70
C ILE A 250 -22.06 -7.22 -1.78
N GLY A 251 -21.33 -6.57 -2.68
CA GLY A 251 -20.56 -7.26 -3.72
C GLY A 251 -19.53 -8.22 -3.14
N GLY A 252 -18.79 -7.82 -2.11
CA GLY A 252 -17.85 -8.69 -1.40
C GLY A 252 -18.52 -9.82 -0.62
N TRP A 253 -19.72 -9.60 -0.07
CA TRP A 253 -20.50 -10.67 0.55
C TRP A 253 -20.98 -11.69 -0.49
N LEU A 254 -21.57 -11.25 -1.61
CA LEU A 254 -22.02 -12.12 -2.69
C LEU A 254 -20.89 -12.97 -3.28
N ASP A 255 -19.72 -12.37 -3.49
CA ASP A 255 -18.55 -13.06 -4.01
C ASP A 255 -18.04 -14.15 -3.05
N ARG A 256 -17.97 -13.86 -1.74
CA ARG A 256 -17.63 -14.85 -0.71
C ARG A 256 -18.60 -16.03 -0.65
N HIS A 257 -19.89 -15.78 -0.91
CA HIS A 257 -20.91 -16.83 -1.02
C HIS A 257 -21.01 -17.45 -2.42
N ARG A 258 -20.02 -17.21 -3.29
CA ARG A 258 -19.90 -17.77 -4.65
C ARG A 258 -21.03 -17.38 -5.61
N LEU A 259 -21.77 -16.31 -5.30
CA LEU A 259 -22.84 -15.76 -6.14
C LEU A 259 -22.26 -14.81 -7.20
N ARG A 260 -21.33 -15.31 -8.02
CA ARG A 260 -20.51 -14.48 -8.93
C ARG A 260 -21.33 -13.60 -9.88
N ARG A 261 -22.41 -14.12 -10.47
CA ARG A 261 -23.28 -13.33 -11.37
C ARG A 261 -23.94 -12.16 -10.65
N ALA A 262 -24.35 -12.35 -9.40
CA ALA A 262 -24.93 -11.29 -8.59
C ALA A 262 -23.86 -10.28 -8.17
N ALA A 263 -22.67 -10.74 -7.78
CA ALA A 263 -21.53 -9.88 -7.51
C ALA A 263 -21.13 -9.05 -8.74
N ASP A 264 -21.17 -9.65 -9.94
CA ASP A 264 -20.91 -8.97 -11.22
C ASP A 264 -21.96 -7.90 -11.54
N ALA A 265 -23.24 -8.18 -11.27
CA ALA A 265 -24.31 -7.21 -11.43
C ALA A 265 -24.13 -6.02 -10.47
N VAL A 266 -23.86 -6.28 -9.19
CA VAL A 266 -23.64 -5.22 -8.17
C VAL A 266 -22.41 -4.38 -8.49
N ARG A 267 -21.29 -5.02 -8.85
CA ARG A 267 -20.03 -4.30 -9.11
C ARG A 267 -20.08 -3.44 -10.36
N SER A 268 -20.93 -3.76 -11.34
CA SER A 268 -21.08 -2.98 -12.58
C SER A 268 -21.41 -1.49 -12.32
N VAL A 269 -22.00 -1.19 -11.16
CA VAL A 269 -22.37 0.17 -10.73
C VAL A 269 -21.23 0.90 -10.02
N VAL A 270 -20.22 0.18 -9.49
CA VAL A 270 -19.13 0.76 -8.69
C VAL A 270 -17.83 0.79 -9.50
N SER A 271 -17.47 1.95 -10.07
CA SER A 271 -16.22 2.13 -10.81
C SER A 271 -15.08 2.66 -9.94
N ILE A 272 -13.83 2.36 -10.27
CA ILE A 272 -12.62 2.98 -9.68
C ILE A 272 -12.76 4.51 -9.60
N ALA A 273 -13.13 5.18 -10.70
CA ALA A 273 -13.28 6.64 -10.72
C ALA A 273 -14.35 7.19 -9.74
N ARG A 274 -15.34 6.37 -9.35
CA ARG A 274 -16.34 6.74 -8.33
C ARG A 274 -15.75 6.58 -6.93
N VAL A 275 -15.01 5.49 -6.70
CA VAL A 275 -14.29 5.26 -5.44
C VAL A 275 -13.24 6.34 -5.20
N GLU A 276 -12.43 6.68 -6.21
CA GLU A 276 -11.45 7.78 -6.15
C GLU A 276 -12.11 9.10 -5.74
N ARG A 277 -13.22 9.48 -6.40
CA ARG A 277 -13.96 10.71 -6.04
C ARG A 277 -14.50 10.69 -4.61
N ALA A 278 -14.96 9.54 -4.12
CA ALA A 278 -15.45 9.42 -2.75
C ALA A 278 -14.32 9.60 -1.74
N ILE A 279 -13.17 8.94 -1.96
CA ILE A 279 -11.99 9.07 -1.09
C ILE A 279 -11.42 10.49 -1.17
N ALA A 280 -11.30 11.07 -2.36
CA ALA A 280 -10.80 12.42 -2.58
C ALA A 280 -11.64 13.49 -1.86
N ARG A 281 -12.97 13.34 -1.85
CA ARG A 281 -13.87 14.21 -1.07
C ARG A 281 -13.65 14.05 0.42
N LEU A 282 -13.65 12.81 0.93
CA LEU A 282 -13.47 12.52 2.35
C LEU A 282 -12.14 13.05 2.88
N MET A 283 -11.06 12.81 2.15
CA MET A 283 -9.70 13.20 2.54
C MET A 283 -9.36 14.65 2.16
N ARG A 284 -10.19 15.28 1.32
CA ARG A 284 -9.97 16.60 0.70
C ARG A 284 -8.58 16.70 0.07
N THR A 285 -8.27 15.75 -0.81
CA THR A 285 -6.97 15.61 -1.49
C THR A 285 -7.14 14.92 -2.84
N ASP A 286 -6.18 15.05 -3.76
CA ASP A 286 -6.22 14.33 -5.04
C ASP A 286 -5.74 12.88 -4.86
N VAL A 287 -6.61 11.93 -5.17
CA VAL A 287 -6.40 10.50 -4.89
C VAL A 287 -6.50 9.67 -6.16
N ARG A 288 -5.53 8.76 -6.34
CA ARG A 288 -5.55 7.76 -7.41
C ARG A 288 -5.36 6.34 -6.90
N LEU A 289 -6.12 5.42 -7.48
CA LEU A 289 -5.95 3.99 -7.27
C LEU A 289 -5.02 3.46 -8.37
N VAL A 290 -3.85 2.96 -7.98
CA VAL A 290 -2.79 2.54 -8.91
C VAL A 290 -2.66 1.03 -8.86
N VAL A 291 -2.84 0.36 -10.00
CA VAL A 291 -2.74 -1.09 -10.08
C VAL A 291 -1.30 -1.51 -10.38
N ALA A 292 -0.75 -2.39 -9.55
CA ALA A 292 0.50 -3.11 -9.79
C ALA A 292 0.17 -4.56 -10.21
N GLU A 293 0.92 -5.09 -11.18
CA GLU A 293 0.54 -6.36 -11.83
C GLU A 293 1.21 -7.59 -11.20
N THR A 294 2.18 -7.40 -10.30
CA THR A 294 2.92 -8.50 -9.64
C THR A 294 2.08 -9.18 -8.55
N GLY A 295 1.64 -8.46 -7.51
CA GLY A 295 0.73 -8.96 -6.48
C GLY A 295 1.37 -9.30 -5.12
N GLY A 296 2.70 -9.28 -5.01
CA GLY A 296 3.41 -9.65 -3.78
C GLY A 296 3.17 -8.67 -2.64
N CYS A 297 3.11 -7.37 -2.95
CA CYS A 297 2.83 -6.30 -2.00
C CYS A 297 1.39 -6.28 -1.45
N ALA A 298 0.49 -7.09 -2.00
CA ALA A 298 -0.84 -7.26 -1.45
C ALA A 298 -0.92 -8.37 -0.41
N ILE A 299 0.04 -9.29 -0.34
CA ILE A 299 -0.02 -10.38 0.63
C ILE A 299 0.69 -9.97 1.92
N ASP A 300 -0.10 -9.83 2.97
CA ASP A 300 0.28 -9.65 4.36
C ASP A 300 -0.03 -10.91 5.18
N VAL A 301 0.48 -10.96 6.41
CA VAL A 301 0.18 -12.05 7.36
C VAL A 301 -0.89 -11.58 8.34
N ASP A 302 -2.12 -12.11 8.24
CA ASP A 302 -3.23 -11.77 9.13
C ASP A 302 -3.57 -12.88 10.13
N THR A 303 -3.34 -14.14 9.77
CA THR A 303 -3.72 -15.31 10.57
C THR A 303 -2.60 -16.33 10.72
N GLU A 304 -2.74 -17.19 11.73
CA GLU A 304 -1.85 -18.34 11.97
C GLU A 304 -1.81 -19.29 10.77
N HIS A 305 -2.97 -19.56 10.17
CA HIS A 305 -3.08 -20.38 8.99
C HIS A 305 -2.29 -19.80 7.79
N GLU A 306 -2.47 -18.51 7.50
CA GLU A 306 -1.72 -17.84 6.42
C GLU A 306 -0.23 -17.88 6.68
N TYR A 307 0.20 -17.62 7.92
CA TYR A 307 1.61 -17.70 8.30
C TYR A 307 2.19 -19.10 8.08
N ASP A 308 1.46 -20.15 8.46
CA ASP A 308 1.90 -21.53 8.24
C ASP A 308 2.03 -21.87 6.74
N VAL A 309 1.07 -21.45 5.92
CA VAL A 309 1.13 -21.61 4.46
C VAL A 309 2.33 -20.87 3.88
N ILE A 310 2.54 -19.62 4.29
CA ILE A 310 3.67 -18.79 3.87
C ILE A 310 4.97 -19.47 4.25
N ARG A 311 5.12 -19.94 5.49
CA ARG A 311 6.33 -20.61 5.97
C ARG A 311 6.61 -21.89 5.18
N ALA A 312 5.58 -22.70 4.92
CA ALA A 312 5.70 -23.95 4.19
C ALA A 312 6.06 -23.76 2.71
N GLN A 313 5.54 -22.69 2.08
CA GLN A 313 5.65 -22.48 0.63
C GLN A 313 6.54 -21.31 0.23
N TYR A 314 7.23 -20.67 1.19
CA TYR A 314 7.93 -19.41 0.98
C TYR A 314 8.84 -19.42 -0.23
N ALA A 315 9.74 -20.41 -0.33
CA ALA A 315 10.71 -20.48 -1.42
C ALA A 315 10.03 -20.54 -2.80
N ARG A 316 8.96 -21.34 -2.92
CA ARG A 316 8.19 -21.50 -4.16
C ARG A 316 7.46 -20.21 -4.52
N LEU A 317 6.72 -19.64 -3.57
CA LEU A 317 5.91 -18.43 -3.78
C LEU A 317 6.78 -17.20 -4.03
N GLN A 318 7.89 -17.05 -3.31
CA GLN A 318 8.86 -15.99 -3.53
C GLN A 318 9.51 -16.10 -4.91
N ALA A 319 9.94 -17.30 -5.32
CA ALA A 319 10.50 -17.50 -6.65
C ALA A 319 9.48 -17.18 -7.76
N ALA A 320 8.22 -17.57 -7.58
CA ALA A 320 7.14 -17.20 -8.50
C ALA A 320 6.90 -15.68 -8.55
N ALA A 321 6.94 -14.99 -7.41
CA ALA A 321 6.75 -13.54 -7.33
C ALA A 321 7.88 -12.81 -8.08
N VAL A 322 9.13 -13.22 -7.84
CA VAL A 322 10.32 -12.67 -8.52
C VAL A 322 10.27 -12.93 -10.03
N ALA A 323 9.96 -14.16 -10.44
CA ALA A 323 9.88 -14.52 -11.86
C ALA A 323 8.79 -13.72 -12.58
N ARG A 324 7.63 -13.56 -11.94
CA ARG A 324 6.53 -12.74 -12.46
C ARG A 324 6.94 -11.28 -12.58
N ALA A 325 7.54 -10.71 -11.54
CA ALA A 325 7.96 -9.31 -11.54
C ALA A 325 8.99 -9.01 -12.64
N ALA A 326 9.97 -9.91 -12.83
CA ALA A 326 10.95 -9.81 -13.90
C ALA A 326 10.32 -9.91 -15.31
N ALA A 327 9.32 -10.78 -15.50
CA ALA A 327 8.61 -10.91 -16.77
C ALA A 327 7.76 -9.68 -17.13
N LEU A 328 7.23 -8.98 -16.12
CA LEU A 328 6.38 -7.80 -16.32
C LEU A 328 7.18 -6.51 -16.50
N GLU A 329 8.43 -6.45 -16.01
CA GLU A 329 9.23 -5.23 -15.95
C GLU A 329 9.39 -4.50 -17.30
N PRO A 330 9.75 -5.17 -18.40
CA PRO A 330 9.88 -4.50 -19.69
C PRO A 330 8.55 -3.89 -20.18
N GLY A 331 7.44 -4.58 -19.89
CA GLY A 331 6.11 -4.21 -20.35
C GLY A 331 5.62 -2.91 -19.73
N TRP A 332 5.63 -2.80 -18.40
CA TRP A 332 5.15 -1.59 -17.73
C TRP A 332 6.05 -0.38 -17.97
N ARG A 333 7.37 -0.58 -18.09
CA ARG A 333 8.31 0.52 -18.44
C ARG A 333 8.02 1.08 -19.84
N THR A 334 7.75 0.19 -20.80
CA THR A 334 7.38 0.59 -22.17
C THR A 334 6.04 1.33 -22.19
N GLN A 335 5.05 0.84 -21.44
CA GLN A 335 3.74 1.48 -21.32
C GLN A 335 3.88 2.91 -20.76
N LEU A 336 4.62 3.09 -19.66
CA LEU A 336 4.85 4.42 -19.08
C LEU A 336 5.58 5.37 -20.03
N ALA A 337 6.56 4.88 -20.78
CA ALA A 337 7.26 5.69 -21.77
C ALA A 337 6.33 6.16 -22.91
N ALA A 338 5.43 5.28 -23.37
CA ALA A 338 4.43 5.63 -24.38
C ALA A 338 3.40 6.66 -23.86
N GLU A 339 2.91 6.46 -22.63
CA GLU A 339 1.97 7.40 -21.97
C GLU A 339 2.61 8.79 -21.75
N ALA A 340 3.90 8.83 -21.41
CA ALA A 340 4.65 10.09 -21.30
C ALA A 340 4.89 10.77 -22.67
N GLY A 341 5.08 9.98 -23.74
CA GLY A 341 5.30 10.49 -25.10
C GLY A 341 4.04 11.00 -25.80
N GLY A 342 2.86 10.48 -25.46
CA GLY A 342 1.57 10.88 -26.03
C GLY A 342 1.00 12.21 -25.53
N SER A 343 1.59 12.80 -24.48
CA SER A 343 1.09 14.03 -23.82
C SER A 343 1.65 15.35 -24.43
N ARG A 344 2.20 15.30 -25.66
CA ARG A 344 2.64 16.50 -26.39
C ARG A 344 2.22 16.45 -27.86
N ALA A 345 1.00 16.89 -28.13
CA ALA A 345 0.70 17.64 -29.34
C ALA A 345 0.13 18.99 -28.88
N PRO A 346 0.82 20.13 -29.08
CA PRO A 346 0.15 21.41 -29.01
C PRO A 346 -0.83 21.46 -30.17
N GLU A 347 -2.09 21.83 -29.91
CA GLU A 347 -2.95 22.36 -30.96
C GLU A 347 -2.22 23.56 -31.56
N GLU A 348 -1.65 23.37 -32.75
CA GLU A 348 -1.18 24.46 -33.59
C GLU A 348 -2.39 25.34 -33.90
N GLY A 349 -2.39 26.53 -33.30
CA GLY A 349 -3.30 27.59 -33.67
C GLY A 349 -3.14 27.89 -35.15
N THR A 350 -4.18 27.61 -35.92
CA THR A 350 -4.36 28.19 -37.25
C THR A 350 -4.65 29.69 -37.12
N PRO A 351 -4.12 30.52 -38.04
CA PRO A 351 -4.01 31.97 -37.92
C PRO A 351 -5.32 32.75 -38.00
#